data_AF-A0A939YDC9-F1
#
_entry.id   AF-A0A939YDC9-F1
#
_cell.length_a   1.000
_cell.length_b   1.000
_cell.length_c   1.000
_cell.angle_alpha   90.00
_cell.angle_beta   90.00
_cell.angle_gamma   90.00
#
_symmetry.space_group_name_H-M   'P 1'
#
loop_
_entity.id
_entity.type
_entity.pdbx_description
1 polymer ?
#
loop_
_entity_poly.entity_id
_entity_poly.type
_entity_poly.pdbx_seq_one_letter_code
_entity_poly.pdbx_strand_id
1 'polypeptide(L)'
;MKRKNKIISVILIVAFIIALIPLSGTSEVHAEDTPEIATWEGWRKAAATFTFDDGAPSHYTDAAPLFDKYGYKATFNLVVNWNPNWEKFQELADNGHEIGSHSNSHPNNMSGEEASSKANIETKIKSKYGCITVAYPNCNVSNESVVLKNYIAGRIGNGSWLSLPDINSKDGPSNWCKVSALMTGSTAADLQTSENFISKFQAAGDINGWVVFLTHGFQGKNNGNATYSPTDINAIEGALKWANENDSEIWISTMCNVAMYIKERKASTFVKATSTDDSITYTLTHKIADDICDYQYPLSVRVPAPEGWDKVKVTQDDTDVESEIKEGKIYFQAVPNGGDIVVSNVTPESTPTPTPTPTSTPTPTPTVEPTPTLKPETTPDVTPTTEPTTTPTEQPKVEDGVGTISADGTTLTDEDGTEYLIADKISVDQLNDIDNIADKKTGGKYNITGITKKDGKISGGTVSFIKPYNKNCKTLAIKDTIKIAGVTFKIISVSDNAFKGCTKLTKVTIGKNVTKIGKNAFNGCKSLKNVIVKATNLKKVGSKAFKNINSKAKFKLYKKKFSKYKKMIKKAKAPKKAKYVKK
;
A
#
# COMPACT_ATOMS: atom_id res chain seq x y z
N MET A 1 0.85 -7.66 -79.54
CA MET A 1 2.31 -7.41 -79.74
C MET A 1 2.94 -7.05 -78.40
N LYS A 2 4.04 -7.74 -78.02
CA LYS A 2 5.10 -7.39 -77.03
C LYS A 2 4.65 -6.96 -75.60
N ARG A 3 4.80 -7.84 -74.59
CA ARG A 3 5.93 -7.98 -73.61
C ARG A 3 5.97 -6.85 -72.54
N LYS A 4 5.68 -7.11 -71.24
CA LYS A 4 6.60 -7.49 -70.11
C LYS A 4 5.81 -7.19 -68.80
N ASN A 5 6.01 -7.73 -67.58
CA ASN A 5 6.94 -8.67 -66.97
C ASN A 5 6.45 -9.04 -65.54
N LYS A 6 6.62 -10.32 -65.17
CA LYS A 6 7.02 -10.91 -63.87
C LYS A 6 6.33 -10.53 -62.54
N ILE A 7 5.83 -11.55 -61.84
CA ILE A 7 6.23 -11.89 -60.46
C ILE A 7 6.43 -13.42 -60.37
N ILE A 8 7.52 -13.83 -59.72
CA ILE A 8 7.96 -15.20 -59.45
C ILE A 8 7.64 -15.51 -57.98
N SER A 9 6.97 -16.61 -57.69
CA SER A 9 6.95 -17.25 -56.36
C SER A 9 7.79 -18.52 -56.41
N VAL A 10 8.79 -18.62 -55.54
CA VAL A 10 9.59 -19.83 -55.30
C VAL A 10 9.16 -20.43 -53.98
N ILE A 11 8.62 -21.64 -54.01
CA ILE A 11 8.52 -22.55 -52.87
C ILE A 11 9.58 -23.62 -53.11
N LEU A 12 10.56 -23.74 -52.21
CA LEU A 12 11.53 -24.83 -52.22
C LEU A 12 11.38 -25.64 -50.93
N ILE A 13 10.98 -26.90 -51.10
CA ILE A 13 10.92 -27.95 -50.10
C ILE A 13 12.35 -28.47 -49.90
N VAL A 14 12.79 -28.59 -48.64
CA VAL A 14 13.96 -29.40 -48.28
C VAL A 14 13.59 -30.26 -47.07
N ALA A 15 13.60 -31.57 -47.28
CA ALA A 15 13.42 -32.61 -46.28
C ALA A 15 14.70 -32.79 -45.46
N PHE A 16 14.56 -33.04 -44.15
CA PHE A 16 15.65 -33.52 -43.30
C PHE A 16 15.25 -34.87 -42.67
N ILE A 17 16.07 -35.88 -42.95
CA ILE A 17 16.05 -37.20 -42.33
C ILE A 17 16.43 -37.07 -40.85
N ILE A 18 15.62 -37.63 -39.96
CA ILE A 18 15.98 -37.88 -38.55
C ILE A 18 16.01 -39.39 -38.35
N ALA A 19 17.18 -39.90 -37.95
CA ALA A 19 17.39 -41.28 -37.57
C ALA A 19 16.62 -41.61 -36.27
N LEU A 20 15.88 -42.72 -36.28
CA LEU A 20 15.27 -43.29 -35.08
C LEU A 20 16.35 -43.84 -34.15
N ILE A 21 16.40 -43.31 -32.93
CA ILE A 21 17.03 -43.96 -31.77
C ILE A 21 15.88 -44.30 -30.81
N PRO A 22 15.72 -45.55 -30.34
CA PRO A 22 14.70 -45.88 -29.36
C PRO A 22 15.14 -45.34 -28.00
N LEU A 23 14.56 -44.22 -27.56
CA LEU A 23 14.73 -43.72 -26.20
C LEU A 23 13.79 -44.50 -25.28
N SER A 24 14.38 -45.41 -24.51
CA SER A 24 13.77 -46.04 -23.36
C SER A 24 13.35 -44.98 -22.33
N GLY A 25 12.08 -45.04 -21.92
CA GLY A 25 11.54 -44.59 -20.65
C GLY A 25 12.20 -43.36 -20.01
N THR A 26 11.75 -42.17 -20.41
CA THR A 26 11.74 -41.03 -19.50
C THR A 26 10.29 -40.76 -19.18
N SER A 27 9.90 -41.00 -17.93
CA SER A 27 8.68 -40.48 -17.35
C SER A 27 8.54 -39.02 -17.73
N GLU A 28 7.46 -38.71 -18.45
CA GLU A 28 6.98 -37.35 -18.62
C GLU A 28 6.87 -36.75 -17.21
N VAL A 29 7.64 -35.71 -16.95
CA VAL A 29 7.41 -34.87 -15.78
C VAL A 29 6.10 -34.15 -16.08
N HIS A 30 4.98 -34.70 -15.60
CA HIS A 30 3.69 -34.04 -15.65
C HIS A 30 3.84 -32.63 -15.05
N ALA A 31 3.45 -31.62 -15.82
CA ALA A 31 3.53 -30.21 -15.47
C ALA A 31 2.47 -29.79 -14.42
N GLU A 32 2.02 -30.71 -13.57
CA GLU A 32 0.96 -30.48 -12.60
C GLU A 32 1.54 -30.18 -11.20
N ASP A 33 0.78 -29.41 -10.42
CA ASP A 33 0.91 -29.25 -8.97
C ASP A 33 1.79 -28.14 -8.38
N THR A 34 1.58 -26.90 -8.83
CA THR A 34 2.11 -25.71 -8.13
C THR A 34 1.02 -24.92 -7.40
N PRO A 35 1.32 -24.33 -6.24
CA PRO A 35 0.39 -23.46 -5.53
C PRO A 35 0.13 -22.17 -6.33
N GLU A 36 -1.13 -21.72 -6.38
CA GLU A 36 -1.58 -20.62 -7.23
C GLU A 36 -2.21 -19.47 -6.43
N ILE A 37 -2.06 -18.25 -6.94
CA ILE A 37 -2.72 -17.05 -6.42
C ILE A 37 -3.71 -16.54 -7.48
N ALA A 38 -4.97 -16.36 -7.10
CA ALA A 38 -6.01 -15.89 -8.02
C ALA A 38 -5.76 -14.46 -8.49
N THR A 39 -6.11 -14.15 -9.74
CA THR A 39 -6.01 -12.78 -10.28
C THR A 39 -6.88 -11.80 -9.48
N TRP A 40 -8.07 -12.24 -9.05
CA TRP A 40 -9.02 -11.50 -8.24
C TRP A 40 -9.60 -12.37 -7.12
N GLU A 41 -10.13 -11.71 -6.10
CA GLU A 41 -10.73 -12.37 -4.94
C GLU A 41 -11.84 -13.36 -5.35
N GLY A 42 -11.80 -14.56 -4.77
CA GLY A 42 -12.78 -15.62 -5.02
C GLY A 42 -12.74 -16.16 -6.45
N TRP A 43 -11.61 -16.03 -7.16
CA TRP A 43 -11.43 -16.52 -8.54
C TRP A 43 -12.36 -15.87 -9.57
N ARG A 44 -12.84 -14.66 -9.25
CA ARG A 44 -13.67 -13.87 -10.16
C ARG A 44 -12.88 -13.41 -11.38
N LYS A 45 -13.55 -13.17 -12.52
CA LYS A 45 -12.87 -12.78 -13.77
C LYS A 45 -12.30 -11.36 -13.74
N ALA A 46 -13.02 -10.41 -13.15
CA ALA A 46 -12.62 -9.01 -13.06
C ALA A 46 -12.90 -8.39 -11.69
N ALA A 47 -12.44 -7.15 -11.48
CA ALA A 47 -12.80 -6.34 -10.34
C ALA A 47 -13.54 -5.07 -10.75
N ALA A 48 -14.40 -4.57 -9.86
CA ALA A 48 -15.08 -3.29 -9.99
C ALA A 48 -15.04 -2.49 -8.68
N THR A 49 -14.95 -1.17 -8.80
CA THR A 49 -14.97 -0.25 -7.67
C THR A 49 -15.90 0.91 -7.94
N PHE A 50 -16.73 1.25 -6.97
CA PHE A 50 -17.54 2.47 -6.99
C PHE A 50 -16.96 3.50 -6.03
N THR A 51 -16.71 4.70 -6.54
CA THR A 51 -16.18 5.83 -5.78
C THR A 51 -17.17 6.99 -5.82
N PHE A 52 -17.35 7.64 -4.68
CA PHE A 52 -18.30 8.71 -4.46
C PHE A 52 -17.57 9.95 -3.97
N ASP A 53 -17.57 11.02 -4.74
CA ASP A 53 -16.83 12.25 -4.46
C ASP A 53 -17.70 13.30 -3.76
N ASP A 54 -17.05 14.22 -3.04
CA ASP A 54 -17.62 15.40 -2.35
C ASP A 54 -18.27 15.18 -0.98
N GLY A 55 -18.37 13.95 -0.49
CA GLY A 55 -18.91 13.66 0.85
C GLY A 55 -20.37 14.10 1.05
N ALA A 56 -21.23 13.82 0.07
CA ALA A 56 -22.62 14.24 0.03
C ALA A 56 -23.51 13.53 1.08
N PRO A 57 -24.64 14.15 1.50
CA PRO A 57 -25.63 13.48 2.34
C PRO A 57 -26.18 12.18 1.72
N SER A 58 -26.44 12.19 0.41
CA SER A 58 -26.94 11.03 -0.33
C SER A 58 -25.97 9.84 -0.36
N HIS A 59 -24.70 10.04 -0.01
CA HIS A 59 -23.74 8.94 0.13
C HIS A 59 -24.08 8.02 1.30
N TYR A 60 -24.44 8.59 2.46
CA TYR A 60 -24.77 7.80 3.64
C TYR A 60 -26.28 7.53 3.78
N THR A 61 -27.16 8.30 3.13
CA THR A 61 -28.60 8.02 3.15
C THR A 61 -29.06 7.08 2.04
N ASP A 62 -28.34 6.99 0.93
CA ASP A 62 -28.78 6.24 -0.25
C ASP A 62 -27.71 5.27 -0.78
N ALA A 63 -26.49 5.74 -1.05
CA ALA A 63 -25.44 4.88 -1.63
C ALA A 63 -25.03 3.75 -0.69
N ALA A 64 -24.55 4.05 0.52
CA ALA A 64 -24.06 3.02 1.44
C ALA A 64 -25.13 1.93 1.74
N PRO A 65 -26.39 2.29 2.09
CA PRO A 65 -27.46 1.29 2.26
C PRO A 65 -27.71 0.41 1.02
N LEU A 66 -27.61 0.99 -0.19
CA LEU A 66 -27.75 0.22 -1.43
C LEU A 66 -26.63 -0.80 -1.60
N PHE A 67 -25.37 -0.43 -1.32
CA PHE A 67 -24.25 -1.37 -1.39
C PHE A 67 -24.34 -2.45 -0.31
N ASP A 68 -24.71 -2.06 0.91
CA ASP A 68 -24.93 -2.99 2.03
C ASP A 68 -26.01 -4.04 1.73
N LYS A 69 -27.10 -3.62 1.06
CA LYS A 69 -28.18 -4.52 0.63
C LYS A 69 -27.68 -5.71 -0.19
N TYR A 70 -26.62 -5.53 -0.98
CA TYR A 70 -26.03 -6.58 -1.83
C TYR A 70 -24.72 -7.16 -1.25
N GLY A 71 -24.35 -6.79 -0.02
CA GLY A 71 -23.13 -7.28 0.63
C GLY A 71 -21.83 -6.65 0.10
N TYR A 72 -21.93 -5.54 -0.65
CA TYR A 72 -20.77 -4.86 -1.23
C TYR A 72 -20.35 -3.64 -0.42
N LYS A 73 -19.14 -3.15 -0.68
CA LYS A 73 -18.58 -1.94 -0.08
C LYS A 73 -18.09 -0.99 -1.16
N ALA A 74 -18.17 0.30 -0.85
CA ALA A 74 -17.85 1.41 -1.75
C ALA A 74 -16.85 2.38 -1.11
N THR A 75 -16.32 3.29 -1.92
CA THR A 75 -15.33 4.29 -1.52
C THR A 75 -15.96 5.68 -1.49
N PHE A 76 -15.85 6.39 -0.38
CA PHE A 76 -16.37 7.75 -0.23
C PHE A 76 -15.22 8.72 -0.01
N ASN A 77 -15.03 9.67 -0.93
CA ASN A 77 -13.94 10.61 -0.91
C ASN A 77 -14.42 11.96 -0.36
N LEU A 78 -13.79 12.42 0.73
CA LEU A 78 -14.29 13.58 1.48
C LEU A 78 -13.48 14.85 1.23
N VAL A 79 -14.18 15.98 1.10
CA VAL A 79 -13.59 17.32 1.17
C VAL A 79 -13.67 17.83 2.60
N VAL A 80 -12.53 17.97 3.28
CA VAL A 80 -12.50 18.22 4.75
C VAL A 80 -13.25 19.49 5.15
N ASN A 81 -13.02 20.59 4.45
CA ASN A 81 -13.53 21.92 4.81
C ASN A 81 -14.97 22.15 4.35
N TRP A 82 -15.55 21.21 3.59
CA TRP A 82 -16.99 21.23 3.30
C TRP A 82 -17.82 20.67 4.47
N ASN A 83 -17.15 20.33 5.58
CA ASN A 83 -17.73 19.86 6.83
C ASN A 83 -18.71 18.69 6.60
N PRO A 84 -18.22 17.56 6.03
CA PRO A 84 -19.04 16.38 5.85
C PRO A 84 -19.58 15.90 7.21
N ASN A 85 -20.66 15.13 7.18
CA ASN A 85 -21.20 14.54 8.41
C ASN A 85 -20.25 13.44 8.92
N TRP A 86 -19.27 13.83 9.75
CA TRP A 86 -18.21 12.97 10.24
C TRP A 86 -18.73 11.74 10.99
N GLU A 87 -19.83 11.88 11.74
CA GLU A 87 -20.46 10.77 12.46
C GLU A 87 -21.01 9.73 11.48
N LYS A 88 -21.74 10.17 10.46
CA LYS A 88 -22.24 9.26 9.43
C LYS A 88 -21.12 8.61 8.63
N PHE A 89 -20.11 9.35 8.23
CA PHE A 89 -18.96 8.73 7.54
C PHE A 89 -18.12 7.82 8.45
N GLN A 90 -18.12 8.01 9.77
CA GLN A 90 -17.57 7.03 10.71
C GLN A 90 -18.39 5.74 10.74
N GLU A 91 -19.73 5.82 10.80
CA GLU A 91 -20.61 4.64 10.72
C GLU A 91 -20.35 3.82 9.44
N LEU A 92 -20.17 4.51 8.30
CA LEU A 92 -19.80 3.89 7.02
C LEU A 92 -18.45 3.16 7.12
N ALA A 93 -17.45 3.78 7.73
CA ALA A 93 -16.13 3.18 7.94
C ALA A 93 -16.19 1.95 8.85
N ASP A 94 -16.98 1.99 9.92
CA ASP A 94 -17.20 0.87 10.84
C ASP A 94 -17.87 -0.32 10.14
N ASN A 95 -18.75 -0.03 9.17
CA ASN A 95 -19.40 -1.02 8.30
C ASN A 95 -18.51 -1.49 7.13
N GLY A 96 -17.24 -1.09 7.08
CA GLY A 96 -16.25 -1.56 6.12
C GLY A 96 -16.24 -0.82 4.78
N HIS A 97 -16.97 0.29 4.64
CA HIS A 97 -16.77 1.18 3.50
C HIS A 97 -15.44 1.92 3.63
N GLU A 98 -14.86 2.30 2.49
CA GLU A 98 -13.63 3.08 2.49
C GLU A 98 -13.93 4.57 2.57
N ILE A 99 -13.15 5.26 3.40
CA ILE A 99 -13.12 6.72 3.43
C ILE A 99 -11.78 7.21 2.85
N GLY A 100 -11.86 7.78 1.64
CA GLY A 100 -10.75 8.36 0.90
C GLY A 100 -10.66 9.87 1.04
N SER A 101 -9.55 10.44 0.60
CA SER A 101 -9.36 11.89 0.56
C SER A 101 -9.86 12.48 -0.75
N HIS A 102 -10.58 13.60 -0.69
CA HIS A 102 -10.91 14.44 -1.85
C HIS A 102 -10.36 15.86 -1.75
N SER A 103 -9.29 16.08 -0.96
CA SER A 103 -8.67 17.36 -0.59
C SER A 103 -9.20 17.97 0.72
N ASN A 104 -8.52 18.99 1.22
CA ASN A 104 -9.06 19.79 2.31
C ASN A 104 -10.12 20.77 1.80
N SER A 105 -9.86 21.46 0.68
CA SER A 105 -10.59 22.70 0.34
C SER A 105 -11.48 22.62 -0.92
N HIS A 106 -11.11 21.73 -1.85
CA HIS A 106 -11.63 21.54 -3.21
C HIS A 106 -11.99 22.84 -3.98
N PRO A 107 -11.02 23.49 -4.63
CA PRO A 107 -11.16 23.64 -6.09
C PRO A 107 -9.88 23.36 -6.90
N ASN A 108 -10.08 22.91 -8.15
CA ASN A 108 -9.13 22.58 -9.24
C ASN A 108 -7.99 21.59 -8.98
N ASN A 109 -7.42 21.48 -7.79
CA ASN A 109 -6.45 20.45 -7.41
C ASN A 109 -6.34 20.31 -5.88
N MET A 110 -5.39 19.49 -5.42
CA MET A 110 -5.09 19.29 -3.99
C MET A 110 -3.59 19.45 -3.66
N SER A 111 -2.88 20.26 -4.45
CA SER A 111 -1.42 20.42 -4.32
C SER A 111 -1.06 21.03 -2.96
N GLY A 112 -0.28 20.30 -2.17
CA GLY A 112 0.11 20.71 -0.81
C GLY A 112 -0.90 20.31 0.27
N GLU A 113 -2.03 19.72 -0.12
CA GLU A 113 -3.08 19.26 0.78
C GLU A 113 -3.03 17.75 1.07
N GLU A 114 -2.20 16.98 0.35
CA GLU A 114 -2.21 15.52 0.38
C GLU A 114 -2.03 14.96 1.80
N ALA A 115 -1.04 15.48 2.53
CA ALA A 115 -0.74 15.00 3.88
C ALA A 115 -1.75 15.52 4.91
N SER A 116 -2.16 16.79 4.80
CA SER A 116 -3.09 17.41 5.74
C SER A 116 -4.51 16.86 5.58
N SER A 117 -4.96 16.62 4.35
CA SER A 117 -6.27 16.00 4.07
C SER A 117 -6.38 14.62 4.71
N LYS A 118 -5.40 13.74 4.45
CA LYS A 118 -5.28 12.43 5.11
C LYS A 118 -5.31 12.56 6.63
N ALA A 119 -4.45 13.42 7.20
CA ALA A 119 -4.34 13.56 8.65
C ALA A 119 -5.62 14.11 9.30
N ASN A 120 -6.30 15.04 8.63
CA ASN A 120 -7.56 15.61 9.10
C ASN A 120 -8.67 14.55 9.10
N ILE A 121 -8.79 13.78 8.01
CA ILE A 121 -9.72 12.65 7.93
C ILE A 121 -9.40 11.63 9.02
N GLU A 122 -8.14 11.19 9.16
CA GLU A 122 -7.74 10.18 10.16
C GLU A 122 -7.88 10.65 11.61
N THR A 123 -7.96 11.96 11.84
CA THR A 123 -8.26 12.52 13.17
C THR A 123 -9.75 12.40 13.51
N LYS A 124 -10.62 12.46 12.50
CA LYS A 124 -12.08 12.41 12.63
C LYS A 124 -12.66 11.01 12.47
N ILE A 125 -12.07 10.22 11.58
CA ILE A 125 -12.55 8.90 11.19
C ILE A 125 -11.45 7.87 11.45
N LYS A 126 -11.81 6.77 12.13
CA LYS A 126 -10.98 5.58 12.29
C LYS A 126 -11.50 4.52 11.33
N SER A 127 -10.67 4.14 10.37
CA SER A 127 -10.94 3.04 9.44
C SER A 127 -9.88 1.95 9.61
N LYS A 128 -10.19 0.73 9.16
CA LYS A 128 -9.30 -0.45 9.27
C LYS A 128 -7.89 -0.19 8.73
N TYR A 129 -7.78 0.49 7.59
CA TYR A 129 -6.51 0.76 6.90
C TYR A 129 -6.09 2.24 6.92
N GLY A 130 -6.86 3.12 7.58
CA GLY A 130 -6.69 4.57 7.49
C GLY A 130 -7.16 5.15 6.15
N CYS A 131 -6.86 6.43 5.92
CA CYS A 131 -7.18 7.13 4.67
C CYS A 131 -6.01 6.96 3.69
N ILE A 132 -6.03 5.91 2.87
CA ILE A 132 -4.89 5.50 2.04
C ILE A 132 -5.11 5.62 0.54
N THR A 133 -6.27 6.10 0.11
CA THR A 133 -6.52 6.46 -1.30
C THR A 133 -6.96 7.90 -1.42
N VAL A 134 -6.84 8.41 -2.64
CA VAL A 134 -7.18 9.80 -2.96
C VAL A 134 -7.90 9.91 -4.28
N ALA A 135 -8.80 10.85 -4.34
CA ALA A 135 -9.59 11.29 -5.46
C ALA A 135 -9.22 12.73 -5.77
N TYR A 136 -8.75 13.04 -6.99
CA TYR A 136 -8.32 14.41 -7.26
C TYR A 136 -9.49 15.31 -7.67
N PRO A 137 -9.59 16.51 -7.09
CA PRO A 137 -10.42 17.58 -7.63
C PRO A 137 -10.18 17.77 -9.13
N ASN A 138 -11.25 17.80 -9.93
CA ASN A 138 -11.20 17.99 -11.39
C ASN A 138 -10.23 17.04 -12.13
N CYS A 139 -9.99 15.85 -11.57
CA CYS A 139 -9.05 14.86 -12.11
C CYS A 139 -7.60 15.38 -12.23
N ASN A 140 -7.28 16.48 -11.56
CA ASN A 140 -6.00 17.16 -11.67
C ASN A 140 -5.02 16.58 -10.67
N VAL A 141 -4.21 15.64 -11.16
CA VAL A 141 -3.16 15.01 -10.37
C VAL A 141 -2.19 16.07 -9.90
N SER A 142 -2.01 16.17 -8.59
CA SER A 142 -1.02 17.05 -7.99
C SER A 142 0.39 16.46 -8.15
N ASN A 143 1.29 16.72 -7.20
CA ASN A 143 2.61 16.13 -7.25
C ASN A 143 2.53 14.62 -6.96
N GLU A 144 2.69 13.78 -7.98
CA GLU A 144 2.64 12.31 -7.89
C GLU A 144 3.55 11.74 -6.78
N SER A 145 4.71 12.35 -6.55
CA SER A 145 5.62 11.91 -5.47
C SER A 145 5.12 12.27 -4.07
N VAL A 146 4.29 13.32 -3.94
CA VAL A 146 3.62 13.67 -2.68
C VAL A 146 2.41 12.77 -2.49
N VAL A 147 1.65 12.49 -3.55
CA VAL A 147 0.57 11.50 -3.53
C VAL A 147 1.07 10.16 -3.03
N LEU A 148 2.10 9.58 -3.67
CA LEU A 148 2.66 8.26 -3.32
C LEU A 148 3.46 8.23 -2.01
N LYS A 149 3.45 9.31 -1.23
CA LYS A 149 3.91 9.31 0.17
C LYS A 149 2.76 9.20 1.16
N ASN A 150 1.54 9.53 0.74
CA ASN A 150 0.37 9.59 1.60
C ASN A 150 -0.68 8.53 1.24
N TYR A 151 -0.75 8.17 -0.04
CA TYR A 151 -1.77 7.29 -0.61
C TYR A 151 -1.12 6.17 -1.43
N ILE A 152 -1.68 4.97 -1.34
CA ILE A 152 -1.25 3.80 -2.11
C ILE A 152 -1.71 3.87 -3.57
N ALA A 153 -2.76 4.67 -3.83
CA ALA A 153 -3.36 4.89 -5.13
C ALA A 153 -4.10 6.23 -5.17
N GLY A 154 -4.10 6.87 -6.33
CA GLY A 154 -4.87 8.08 -6.62
C GLY A 154 -5.71 7.91 -7.87
N ARG A 155 -6.97 8.34 -7.80
CA ARG A 155 -7.99 8.18 -8.85
C ARG A 155 -8.18 9.49 -9.62
N ILE A 156 -8.12 9.38 -10.94
CA ILE A 156 -8.50 10.43 -11.90
C ILE A 156 -9.92 10.18 -12.41
N GLY A 157 -10.37 10.95 -13.40
CA GLY A 157 -11.59 10.66 -14.18
C GLY A 157 -11.29 9.71 -15.33
N ASN A 158 -12.04 9.85 -16.42
CA ASN A 158 -11.94 8.91 -17.54
C ASN A 158 -10.49 8.88 -18.05
N GLY A 159 -9.94 7.68 -18.19
CA GLY A 159 -8.59 7.51 -18.69
C GLY A 159 -8.46 8.08 -20.10
N SER A 160 -9.48 7.90 -20.92
CA SER A 160 -9.54 8.40 -22.30
C SER A 160 -9.38 9.93 -22.40
N TRP A 161 -9.78 10.70 -21.39
CA TRP A 161 -9.53 12.16 -21.34
C TRP A 161 -8.04 12.51 -21.24
N LEU A 162 -7.22 11.59 -20.72
CA LEU A 162 -5.79 11.75 -20.50
C LEU A 162 -4.95 10.78 -21.35
N SER A 163 -5.52 10.23 -22.43
CA SER A 163 -4.86 9.22 -23.29
C SER A 163 -4.42 7.95 -22.54
N LEU A 164 -5.20 7.54 -21.54
CA LEU A 164 -5.03 6.31 -20.77
C LEU A 164 -6.20 5.34 -21.05
N PRO A 165 -6.04 4.03 -20.78
CA PRO A 165 -7.16 3.09 -20.82
C PRO A 165 -8.22 3.45 -19.78
N ASP A 166 -9.49 3.33 -20.13
CA ASP A 166 -10.61 3.55 -19.20
C ASP A 166 -10.79 2.40 -18.20
N ILE A 167 -10.41 1.17 -18.59
CA ILE A 167 -10.37 0.00 -17.71
C ILE A 167 -8.91 -0.31 -17.37
N ASN A 168 -8.62 -0.41 -16.08
CA ASN A 168 -7.27 -0.71 -15.60
C ASN A 168 -6.93 -2.19 -15.86
N SER A 169 -5.65 -2.49 -16.09
CA SER A 169 -5.23 -3.89 -16.29
C SER A 169 -5.37 -4.72 -15.01
N LYS A 170 -5.32 -6.04 -15.15
CA LYS A 170 -5.24 -6.98 -14.00
C LYS A 170 -4.10 -6.67 -13.02
N ASP A 171 -3.05 -6.01 -13.51
CA ASP A 171 -1.85 -5.68 -12.75
C ASP A 171 -1.84 -4.22 -12.23
N GLY A 172 -2.99 -3.55 -12.32
CA GLY A 172 -3.21 -2.15 -11.95
C GLY A 172 -2.91 -1.16 -13.09
N PRO A 173 -2.99 0.15 -12.83
CA PRO A 173 -2.50 1.16 -13.77
C PRO A 173 -0.97 1.11 -13.86
N SER A 174 -0.42 1.62 -14.96
CA SER A 174 1.03 1.83 -15.10
C SER A 174 1.56 2.89 -14.12
N ASN A 175 0.69 3.81 -13.70
CA ASN A 175 0.96 4.84 -12.71
C ASN A 175 -0.12 4.82 -11.62
N TRP A 176 0.27 4.48 -10.39
CA TRP A 176 -0.66 4.41 -9.26
C TRP A 176 -1.22 5.75 -8.81
N CYS A 177 -0.69 6.88 -9.28
CA CYS A 177 -1.33 8.19 -9.11
C CYS A 177 -2.50 8.42 -10.07
N LYS A 178 -2.70 7.54 -11.06
CA LYS A 178 -3.63 7.71 -12.18
C LYS A 178 -4.41 6.42 -12.40
N VAL A 179 -5.13 5.97 -11.38
CA VAL A 179 -6.17 4.95 -11.55
C VAL A 179 -7.29 5.60 -12.35
N SER A 180 -7.53 5.11 -13.58
CA SER A 180 -8.62 5.58 -14.43
C SER A 180 -9.96 5.21 -13.82
N ALA A 181 -10.93 6.13 -13.89
CA ALA A 181 -12.30 5.87 -13.47
C ALA A 181 -13.29 6.49 -14.46
N LEU A 182 -14.41 5.82 -14.70
CA LEU A 182 -15.43 6.31 -15.60
C LEU A 182 -16.46 7.17 -14.84
N MET A 183 -16.62 8.41 -15.28
CA MET A 183 -17.63 9.33 -14.71
C MET A 183 -19.05 8.87 -15.05
N THR A 184 -19.93 8.87 -14.05
CA THR A 184 -21.33 8.44 -14.17
C THR A 184 -22.29 9.63 -14.23
N GLY A 185 -23.54 9.35 -14.61
CA GLY A 185 -24.66 10.26 -14.44
C GLY A 185 -25.01 11.10 -15.66
N SER A 186 -25.86 12.11 -15.46
CA SER A 186 -26.60 12.76 -16.55
C SER A 186 -25.75 13.48 -17.61
N THR A 187 -24.49 13.82 -17.31
CA THR A 187 -23.57 14.40 -18.30
C THR A 187 -22.62 13.38 -18.92
N ALA A 188 -22.65 12.12 -18.46
CA ALA A 188 -21.89 11.03 -19.05
C ALA A 188 -22.63 10.50 -20.29
N ALA A 189 -21.92 10.37 -21.41
CA ALA A 189 -22.52 9.91 -22.66
C ALA A 189 -22.95 8.43 -22.61
N ASP A 190 -22.26 7.60 -21.82
CA ASP A 190 -22.37 6.13 -21.87
C ASP A 190 -22.45 5.46 -20.48
N LEU A 191 -22.86 6.17 -19.43
CA LEU A 191 -23.02 5.64 -18.07
C LEU A 191 -24.24 6.20 -17.34
N GLN A 192 -25.42 5.93 -17.90
CA GLN A 192 -26.71 6.38 -17.34
C GLN A 192 -27.65 5.23 -16.99
N THR A 193 -27.48 4.04 -17.58
CA THR A 193 -28.37 2.88 -17.36
C THR A 193 -27.63 1.68 -16.78
N SER A 194 -28.36 0.73 -16.19
CA SER A 194 -27.80 -0.53 -15.67
C SER A 194 -27.02 -1.29 -16.73
N GLU A 195 -27.52 -1.34 -17.96
CA GLU A 195 -26.87 -2.02 -19.09
C GLU A 195 -25.51 -1.39 -19.40
N ASN A 196 -25.38 -0.07 -19.26
CA ASN A 196 -24.10 0.59 -19.42
C ASN A 196 -23.08 0.12 -18.38
N PHE A 197 -23.43 0.12 -17.09
CA PHE A 197 -22.54 -0.37 -16.03
C PHE A 197 -22.17 -1.84 -16.24
N ILE A 198 -23.16 -2.69 -16.55
CA ILE A 198 -22.95 -4.12 -16.81
C ILE A 198 -22.01 -4.33 -18.00
N SER A 199 -22.16 -3.54 -19.07
CA SER A 199 -21.26 -3.63 -20.22
C SER A 199 -19.79 -3.32 -19.85
N LYS A 200 -19.56 -2.42 -18.88
CA LYS A 200 -18.21 -2.14 -18.40
C LYS A 200 -17.68 -3.23 -17.47
N PHE A 201 -18.54 -3.91 -16.71
CA PHE A 201 -18.13 -5.13 -15.98
C PHE A 201 -17.69 -6.22 -16.95
N GLN A 202 -18.46 -6.46 -18.01
CA GLN A 202 -18.15 -7.45 -19.04
C GLN A 202 -16.85 -7.11 -19.77
N ALA A 203 -16.68 -5.85 -20.19
CA ALA A 203 -15.45 -5.40 -20.82
C ALA A 203 -14.22 -5.51 -19.90
N ALA A 204 -14.40 -5.35 -18.58
CA ALA A 204 -13.34 -5.67 -17.63
C ALA A 204 -13.08 -7.18 -17.57
N GLY A 205 -14.13 -8.00 -17.56
CA GLY A 205 -14.05 -9.47 -17.65
C GLY A 205 -13.21 -9.95 -18.83
N ASP A 206 -13.42 -9.38 -20.02
CA ASP A 206 -12.72 -9.76 -21.26
C ASP A 206 -11.20 -9.63 -21.16
N ILE A 207 -10.70 -8.73 -20.31
CA ILE A 207 -9.25 -8.48 -20.12
C ILE A 207 -8.76 -8.85 -18.72
N ASN A 208 -9.59 -9.51 -17.90
CA ASN A 208 -9.39 -9.71 -16.47
C ASN A 208 -9.05 -8.41 -15.71
N GLY A 209 -9.61 -7.29 -16.14
CA GLY A 209 -9.26 -5.94 -15.71
C GLY A 209 -9.98 -5.46 -14.45
N TRP A 210 -9.80 -4.17 -14.18
CA TRP A 210 -10.40 -3.46 -13.06
C TRP A 210 -11.07 -2.17 -13.53
N VAL A 211 -12.38 -2.12 -13.44
CA VAL A 211 -13.18 -0.93 -13.75
C VAL A 211 -13.47 -0.12 -12.49
N VAL A 212 -13.35 1.20 -12.58
CA VAL A 212 -13.66 2.12 -11.47
C VAL A 212 -14.71 3.10 -11.94
N PHE A 213 -15.72 3.38 -11.11
CA PHE A 213 -16.76 4.36 -11.37
C PHE A 213 -16.59 5.57 -10.46
N LEU A 214 -16.74 6.76 -11.03
CA LEU A 214 -16.72 8.04 -10.33
C LEU A 214 -18.14 8.62 -10.34
N THR A 215 -18.72 8.77 -9.15
CA THR A 215 -20.06 9.31 -8.93
C THR A 215 -20.01 10.49 -7.97
N HIS A 216 -20.79 11.55 -8.20
CA HIS A 216 -20.91 12.66 -7.25
C HIS A 216 -22.18 12.48 -6.40
N GLY A 217 -23.35 12.72 -6.98
CA GLY A 217 -24.64 12.58 -6.29
C GLY A 217 -25.69 11.84 -7.12
N PHE A 218 -26.93 11.82 -6.62
CA PHE A 218 -28.04 11.11 -7.26
C PHE A 218 -29.19 12.03 -7.66
N GLN A 219 -29.89 11.66 -8.73
CA GLN A 219 -31.06 12.41 -9.21
C GLN A 219 -32.16 12.42 -8.14
N GLY A 220 -32.70 13.61 -7.87
CA GLY A 220 -33.80 13.79 -6.90
C GLY A 220 -33.44 13.54 -5.43
N LYS A 221 -32.15 13.41 -5.09
CA LYS A 221 -31.67 13.18 -3.71
C LYS A 221 -30.97 14.42 -3.14
N ASN A 222 -30.78 14.44 -1.82
CA ASN A 222 -30.02 15.49 -1.15
C ASN A 222 -28.52 15.28 -1.35
N ASN A 223 -27.94 15.98 -2.34
CA ASN A 223 -26.53 15.83 -2.67
C ASN A 223 -25.61 16.87 -1.99
N GLY A 224 -26.15 17.83 -1.24
CA GLY A 224 -25.35 18.95 -0.74
C GLY A 224 -24.59 19.62 -1.89
N ASN A 225 -23.25 19.67 -1.80
CA ASN A 225 -22.39 20.27 -2.82
C ASN A 225 -22.13 19.35 -4.04
N ALA A 226 -22.48 18.07 -3.98
CA ALA A 226 -22.16 17.05 -5.00
C ALA A 226 -23.20 17.02 -6.14
N THR A 227 -23.51 18.17 -6.73
CA THR A 227 -24.62 18.30 -7.70
C THR A 227 -24.22 18.07 -9.16
N TYR A 228 -22.93 17.87 -9.44
CA TYR A 228 -22.44 17.67 -10.80
C TYR A 228 -22.76 16.26 -11.31
N SER A 229 -23.30 16.15 -12.54
CA SER A 229 -23.65 14.88 -13.20
C SER A 229 -24.36 13.86 -12.27
N PRO A 230 -25.53 14.20 -11.71
CA PRO A 230 -26.22 13.28 -10.81
C PRO A 230 -26.57 11.97 -11.52
N THR A 231 -26.32 10.86 -10.83
CA THR A 231 -26.55 9.50 -11.35
C THR A 231 -27.94 9.01 -10.97
N ASP A 232 -28.60 8.26 -11.85
CA ASP A 232 -29.78 7.51 -11.46
C ASP A 232 -29.35 6.34 -10.56
N ILE A 233 -29.81 6.35 -9.31
CA ILE A 233 -29.45 5.31 -8.35
C ILE A 233 -29.93 3.92 -8.78
N ASN A 234 -31.02 3.84 -9.55
CA ASN A 234 -31.55 2.57 -10.05
C ASN A 234 -30.61 1.93 -11.09
N ALA A 235 -29.83 2.73 -11.82
CA ALA A 235 -28.82 2.22 -12.74
C ALA A 235 -27.70 1.49 -11.99
N ILE A 236 -27.28 2.04 -10.84
CA ILE A 236 -26.31 1.37 -9.97
C ILE A 236 -26.94 0.13 -9.33
N GLU A 237 -28.17 0.22 -8.82
CA GLU A 237 -28.86 -0.92 -8.21
C GLU A 237 -28.99 -2.10 -9.17
N GLY A 238 -29.39 -1.85 -10.43
CA GLY A 238 -29.47 -2.90 -11.45
C GLY A 238 -28.12 -3.56 -11.74
N ALA A 239 -27.04 -2.78 -11.75
CA ALA A 239 -25.69 -3.32 -11.91
C ALA A 239 -25.23 -4.16 -10.70
N LEU A 240 -25.51 -3.71 -9.47
CA LEU A 240 -25.20 -4.47 -8.24
C LEU A 240 -26.01 -5.77 -8.17
N LYS A 241 -27.29 -5.73 -8.55
CA LYS A 241 -28.13 -6.92 -8.66
C LYS A 241 -27.54 -7.91 -9.65
N TRP A 242 -27.18 -7.45 -10.85
CA TRP A 242 -26.54 -8.30 -11.85
C TRP A 242 -25.25 -8.93 -11.32
N ALA A 243 -24.40 -8.16 -10.65
CA ALA A 243 -23.17 -8.66 -10.05
C ALA A 243 -23.43 -9.73 -8.98
N ASN A 244 -24.47 -9.55 -8.15
CA ASN A 244 -24.86 -10.52 -7.12
C ASN A 244 -25.38 -11.83 -7.73
N GLU A 245 -26.10 -11.75 -8.84
CA GLU A 245 -26.59 -12.92 -9.60
C GLU A 245 -25.47 -13.59 -10.44
N ASN A 246 -24.36 -12.89 -10.68
CA ASN A 246 -23.22 -13.33 -11.50
C ASN A 246 -21.90 -13.23 -10.72
N ASP A 247 -21.88 -13.76 -9.49
CA ASP A 247 -20.78 -13.55 -8.55
C ASP A 247 -19.39 -13.96 -9.10
N SER A 248 -19.31 -14.98 -9.95
CA SER A 248 -18.06 -15.41 -10.59
C SER A 248 -17.48 -14.42 -11.60
N GLU A 249 -18.26 -13.47 -12.08
CA GLU A 249 -17.85 -12.55 -13.14
C GLU A 249 -17.09 -11.33 -12.59
N ILE A 250 -17.54 -10.76 -11.47
CA ILE A 250 -17.06 -9.45 -11.02
C ILE A 250 -16.91 -9.36 -9.50
N TRP A 251 -15.71 -9.01 -9.05
CA TRP A 251 -15.44 -8.70 -7.66
C TRP A 251 -15.69 -7.21 -7.39
N ILE A 252 -16.79 -6.86 -6.72
CA ILE A 252 -17.05 -5.48 -6.30
C ILE A 252 -16.40 -5.22 -4.93
N SER A 253 -15.48 -4.26 -4.88
CA SER A 253 -14.85 -3.84 -3.62
C SER A 253 -14.38 -2.38 -3.64
N THR A 254 -14.01 -1.88 -2.47
CA THR A 254 -13.46 -0.53 -2.28
C THR A 254 -12.14 -0.35 -3.04
N MET A 255 -11.78 0.88 -3.36
CA MET A 255 -10.56 1.20 -4.09
C MET A 255 -9.29 0.72 -3.37
N CYS A 256 -9.20 0.91 -2.05
CA CYS A 256 -8.06 0.46 -1.26
C CYS A 256 -7.91 -1.07 -1.30
N ASN A 257 -9.00 -1.81 -1.13
CA ASN A 257 -8.98 -3.28 -1.17
C ASN A 257 -8.46 -3.80 -2.52
N VAL A 258 -9.00 -3.31 -3.64
CA VAL A 258 -8.55 -3.75 -4.96
C VAL A 258 -7.08 -3.33 -5.22
N ALA A 259 -6.71 -2.10 -4.87
CA ALA A 259 -5.33 -1.63 -5.01
C ALA A 259 -4.34 -2.43 -4.15
N MET A 260 -4.72 -2.77 -2.91
CA MET A 260 -3.91 -3.61 -2.03
C MET A 260 -3.79 -5.02 -2.58
N TYR A 261 -4.90 -5.67 -2.96
CA TYR A 261 -4.89 -7.01 -3.52
C TYR A 261 -3.96 -7.13 -4.73
N ILE A 262 -4.02 -6.19 -5.68
CA ILE A 262 -3.14 -6.19 -6.86
C ILE A 262 -1.66 -6.09 -6.44
N LYS A 263 -1.33 -5.14 -5.57
CA LYS A 263 0.07 -4.93 -5.13
C LYS A 263 0.58 -6.15 -4.36
N GLU A 264 -0.26 -6.70 -3.49
CA GLU A 264 -0.01 -7.89 -2.69
C GLU A 264 0.23 -9.12 -3.54
N ARG A 265 -0.71 -9.45 -4.44
CA ARG A 265 -0.61 -10.56 -5.41
C ARG A 265 0.67 -10.47 -6.22
N LYS A 266 1.00 -9.30 -6.78
CA LYS A 266 2.19 -9.13 -7.63
C LYS A 266 3.50 -9.22 -6.88
N ALA A 267 3.52 -8.85 -5.60
CA ALA A 267 4.71 -8.92 -4.77
C ALA A 267 4.87 -10.28 -4.08
N SER A 268 3.83 -11.11 -4.10
CA SER A 268 3.78 -12.37 -3.39
C SER A 268 4.50 -13.50 -4.12
N THR A 269 5.04 -14.42 -3.34
CA THR A 269 5.61 -15.70 -3.75
C THR A 269 4.94 -16.77 -2.89
N PHE A 270 4.33 -17.75 -3.56
CA PHE A 270 3.63 -18.86 -2.92
C PHE A 270 4.32 -20.15 -3.31
N VAL A 271 4.86 -20.88 -2.33
CA VAL A 271 5.65 -22.10 -2.59
C VAL A 271 5.36 -23.18 -1.57
N LYS A 272 5.36 -24.44 -2.02
CA LYS A 272 5.38 -25.61 -1.14
C LYS A 272 6.72 -25.66 -0.41
N ALA A 273 6.69 -25.79 0.92
CA ALA A 273 7.87 -25.82 1.77
C ALA A 273 8.26 -27.26 2.13
N THR A 274 7.36 -27.99 2.79
CA THR A 274 7.57 -29.37 3.24
C THR A 274 6.31 -30.20 3.09
N SER A 275 6.44 -31.52 3.07
CA SER A 275 5.30 -32.44 3.10
C SER A 275 5.63 -33.72 3.86
N THR A 276 4.61 -34.29 4.47
CA THR A 276 4.52 -35.63 5.05
C THR A 276 3.36 -36.38 4.39
N ASP A 277 3.10 -37.62 4.78
CA ASP A 277 1.97 -38.41 4.26
C ASP A 277 0.61 -37.76 4.60
N ASP A 278 0.51 -37.14 5.78
CA ASP A 278 -0.76 -36.55 6.29
C ASP A 278 -0.80 -35.01 6.28
N SER A 279 0.26 -34.32 5.84
CA SER A 279 0.33 -32.86 5.89
C SER A 279 1.21 -32.24 4.80
N ILE A 280 0.83 -31.06 4.33
CA ILE A 280 1.64 -30.24 3.42
C ILE A 280 1.73 -28.82 3.97
N THR A 281 2.96 -28.31 4.06
CA THR A 281 3.22 -26.93 4.49
C THR A 281 3.58 -26.07 3.28
N TYR A 282 2.97 -24.90 3.20
CA TYR A 282 3.25 -23.87 2.21
C TYR A 282 3.70 -22.57 2.88
N THR A 283 4.45 -21.77 2.14
CA THR A 283 4.81 -20.40 2.55
C THR A 283 4.30 -19.41 1.53
N LEU A 284 3.54 -18.42 2.00
CA LEU A 284 3.09 -17.28 1.23
C LEU A 284 3.77 -16.03 1.78
N THR A 285 4.67 -15.45 0.99
CA THR A 285 5.47 -14.29 1.44
C THR A 285 5.47 -13.21 0.40
N HIS A 286 5.60 -11.95 0.83
CA HIS A 286 5.72 -10.81 -0.07
C HIS A 286 6.86 -9.90 0.39
N LYS A 287 7.34 -9.04 -0.52
CA LYS A 287 8.33 -7.99 -0.22
C LYS A 287 7.86 -6.64 -0.69
N ILE A 288 6.77 -6.16 -0.10
CA ILE A 288 6.31 -4.79 -0.29
C ILE A 288 7.05 -3.88 0.70
N ALA A 289 7.79 -2.92 0.17
CA ALA A 289 8.39 -1.86 0.98
C ALA A 289 7.51 -0.62 0.85
N ASP A 290 6.41 -0.59 1.60
CA ASP A 290 5.49 0.54 1.66
C ASP A 290 5.36 1.01 3.11
N ASP A 291 5.52 2.31 3.33
CA ASP A 291 5.45 2.95 4.63
C ASP A 291 4.04 3.57 4.88
N ILE A 292 3.09 3.41 3.93
CA ILE A 292 1.73 3.97 3.96
C ILE A 292 0.72 2.99 4.59
N CYS A 293 0.81 1.71 4.25
CA CYS A 293 -0.06 0.64 4.76
C CYS A 293 0.80 -0.52 5.25
N ASP A 294 0.45 -1.13 6.38
CA ASP A 294 1.01 -2.40 6.81
C ASP A 294 0.28 -3.49 6.02
N TYR A 295 0.70 -3.66 4.77
CA TYR A 295 0.14 -4.59 3.80
C TYR A 295 0.00 -5.99 4.42
N GLN A 296 -1.26 -6.39 4.67
CA GLN A 296 -1.67 -7.68 5.22
C GLN A 296 -3.02 -8.08 4.59
N TYR A 297 -3.17 -7.79 3.29
CA TYR A 297 -4.42 -8.05 2.60
C TYR A 297 -4.51 -9.56 2.25
N PRO A 298 -5.60 -10.25 2.58
CA PRO A 298 -5.76 -11.67 2.26
C PRO A 298 -5.80 -11.88 0.74
N LEU A 299 -5.20 -12.98 0.29
CA LEU A 299 -5.21 -13.41 -1.09
C LEU A 299 -5.97 -14.72 -1.25
N SER A 300 -6.80 -14.77 -2.29
CA SER A 300 -7.44 -16.01 -2.72
C SER A 300 -6.39 -16.92 -3.34
N VAL A 301 -6.18 -18.08 -2.76
CA VAL A 301 -5.16 -19.04 -3.19
C VAL A 301 -5.76 -20.43 -3.38
N ARG A 302 -5.07 -21.27 -4.14
CA ARG A 302 -5.38 -22.70 -4.18
C ARG A 302 -4.11 -23.54 -4.27
N VAL A 303 -4.21 -24.76 -3.79
CA VAL A 303 -3.16 -25.77 -3.89
C VAL A 303 -3.75 -27.09 -4.38
N PRO A 304 -2.94 -28.00 -4.95
CA PRO A 304 -3.42 -29.34 -5.34
C PRO A 304 -3.98 -30.11 -4.14
N ALA A 305 -5.08 -30.83 -4.34
CA ALA A 305 -5.60 -31.78 -3.37
C ALA A 305 -4.91 -33.14 -3.59
N PRO A 306 -4.17 -33.69 -2.60
CA PRO A 306 -3.58 -35.01 -2.74
C PRO A 306 -4.65 -36.09 -2.95
N GLU A 307 -4.31 -37.13 -3.71
CA GLU A 307 -5.22 -38.26 -3.92
C GLU A 307 -5.62 -38.90 -2.58
N GLY A 308 -6.91 -39.19 -2.41
CA GLY A 308 -7.47 -39.77 -1.19
C GLY A 308 -7.66 -38.79 -0.02
N TRP A 309 -7.41 -37.50 -0.20
CA TRP A 309 -7.72 -36.47 0.79
C TRP A 309 -9.15 -35.94 0.58
N ASP A 310 -10.15 -36.69 1.00
CA ASP A 310 -11.58 -36.33 0.84
C ASP A 310 -11.99 -35.13 1.71
N LYS A 311 -11.27 -34.89 2.80
CA LYS A 311 -11.46 -33.75 3.71
C LYS A 311 -10.11 -33.23 4.17
N VAL A 312 -10.02 -31.90 4.28
CA VAL A 312 -8.80 -31.23 4.72
C VAL A 312 -9.08 -30.22 5.80
N LYS A 313 -8.07 -29.98 6.63
CA LYS A 313 -8.00 -28.84 7.53
C LYS A 313 -6.89 -27.93 7.06
N VAL A 314 -7.19 -26.64 6.88
CA VAL A 314 -6.18 -25.62 6.56
C VAL A 314 -6.00 -24.72 7.79
N THR A 315 -4.75 -24.43 8.11
CA THR A 315 -4.37 -23.45 9.14
C THR A 315 -3.32 -22.49 8.60
N GLN A 316 -3.28 -21.26 9.13
CA GLN A 316 -2.17 -20.34 8.94
C GLN A 316 -1.74 -19.77 10.30
N ASP A 317 -0.46 -19.95 10.66
CA ASP A 317 0.06 -19.61 12.01
C ASP A 317 -0.84 -20.15 13.13
N ASP A 318 -1.15 -21.45 13.05
CA ASP A 318 -2.03 -22.20 13.96
C ASP A 318 -3.49 -21.72 14.05
N THR A 319 -3.90 -20.79 13.18
CA THR A 319 -5.29 -20.31 13.09
C THR A 319 -6.03 -21.04 11.97
N ASP A 320 -7.21 -21.58 12.27
CA ASP A 320 -8.05 -22.26 11.29
C ASP A 320 -8.46 -21.32 10.15
N VAL A 321 -8.34 -21.80 8.91
CA VAL A 321 -8.70 -21.10 7.69
C VAL A 321 -9.78 -21.90 6.98
N GLU A 322 -10.87 -21.24 6.61
CA GLU A 322 -11.93 -21.87 5.82
C GLU A 322 -11.39 -22.31 4.45
N SER A 323 -11.70 -23.55 4.07
CA SER A 323 -11.20 -24.15 2.84
C SER A 323 -12.22 -25.06 2.18
N GLU A 324 -12.18 -25.13 0.86
CA GLU A 324 -13.05 -25.98 0.04
C GLU A 324 -12.21 -26.83 -0.92
N ILE A 325 -12.59 -28.10 -1.10
CA ILE A 325 -12.02 -28.96 -2.14
C ILE A 325 -12.94 -28.94 -3.36
N LYS A 326 -12.42 -28.54 -4.52
CA LYS A 326 -13.14 -28.51 -5.79
C LYS A 326 -12.20 -28.82 -6.94
N GLU A 327 -12.62 -29.69 -7.86
CA GLU A 327 -11.87 -29.98 -9.10
C GLU A 327 -10.39 -30.37 -8.82
N GLY A 328 -10.15 -31.20 -7.81
CA GLY A 328 -8.80 -31.66 -7.45
C GLY A 328 -7.91 -30.59 -6.80
N LYS A 329 -8.47 -29.47 -6.35
CA LYS A 329 -7.73 -28.38 -5.70
C LYS A 329 -8.41 -27.95 -4.41
N ILE A 330 -7.61 -27.45 -3.48
CA ILE A 330 -8.02 -26.91 -2.18
C ILE A 330 -7.94 -25.40 -2.26
N TYR A 331 -9.08 -24.72 -2.12
CA TYR A 331 -9.26 -23.27 -2.21
C TYR A 331 -9.37 -22.67 -0.82
N PHE A 332 -8.69 -21.56 -0.54
CA PHE A 332 -8.76 -20.86 0.74
C PHE A 332 -8.20 -19.43 0.63
N GLN A 333 -8.39 -18.63 1.68
CA GLN A 333 -7.78 -17.31 1.83
C GLN A 333 -6.49 -17.39 2.66
N ALA A 334 -5.44 -16.69 2.25
CA ALA A 334 -4.20 -16.64 3.04
C ALA A 334 -3.58 -15.24 3.04
N VAL A 335 -3.00 -14.84 4.17
CA VAL A 335 -2.34 -13.54 4.33
C VAL A 335 -0.84 -13.68 4.08
N PRO A 336 -0.26 -12.98 3.11
CA PRO A 336 1.19 -12.99 2.91
C PRO A 336 1.96 -12.54 4.15
N ASN A 337 3.09 -13.20 4.42
CA ASN A 337 3.88 -13.03 5.64
C ASN A 337 3.11 -13.35 6.95
N GLY A 338 1.91 -13.93 6.86
CA GLY A 338 1.07 -14.31 8.00
C GLY A 338 1.49 -15.59 8.72
N GLY A 339 2.64 -16.18 8.38
CA GLY A 339 3.11 -17.46 8.91
C GLY A 339 2.96 -18.63 7.95
N ASP A 340 3.31 -19.82 8.41
CA ASP A 340 3.24 -21.06 7.63
C ASP A 340 1.78 -21.45 7.43
N ILE A 341 1.46 -21.93 6.22
CA ILE A 341 0.15 -22.47 5.87
C ILE A 341 0.27 -24.00 5.93
N VAL A 342 -0.54 -24.66 6.74
CA VAL A 342 -0.54 -26.11 6.87
C VAL A 342 -1.87 -26.66 6.40
N VAL A 343 -1.81 -27.55 5.41
CA VAL A 343 -2.94 -28.33 4.91
C VAL A 343 -2.77 -29.76 5.41
N SER A 344 -3.73 -30.28 6.15
CA SER A 344 -3.67 -31.62 6.73
C SER A 344 -4.84 -32.47 6.27
N ASN A 345 -4.58 -33.76 6.02
CA ASN A 345 -5.63 -34.73 5.78
C ASN A 345 -6.45 -34.90 7.07
N VAL A 346 -7.77 -34.88 6.95
CA VAL A 346 -8.65 -35.23 8.07
C VAL A 346 -9.11 -36.65 7.82
N THR A 347 -8.33 -37.61 8.31
CA THR A 347 -8.79 -39.00 8.36
C THR A 347 -10.03 -39.05 9.25
N PRO A 348 -11.10 -39.74 8.87
CA PRO A 348 -12.23 -39.96 9.77
C PRO A 348 -11.71 -40.59 11.05
N GLU A 349 -11.79 -39.87 12.17
CA GLU A 349 -11.58 -40.44 13.48
C GLU A 349 -12.55 -41.63 13.61
N SER A 350 -12.05 -42.81 13.97
CA SER A 350 -12.91 -43.96 14.25
C SER A 350 -13.87 -43.55 15.36
N THR A 351 -15.12 -43.28 14.98
CA THR A 351 -16.18 -42.81 15.88
C THR A 351 -16.26 -43.68 17.13
N PRO A 352 -16.04 -43.15 18.35
CA PRO A 352 -16.68 -43.72 19.51
C PRO A 352 -18.20 -43.48 19.40
N THR A 353 -18.97 -44.53 19.69
CA THR A 353 -20.43 -44.60 19.65
C THR A 353 -21.11 -43.40 20.33
N PRO A 354 -22.17 -42.80 19.74
CA PRO A 354 -22.80 -41.60 20.27
C PRO A 354 -23.58 -41.92 21.56
N THR A 355 -23.40 -41.08 22.58
CA THR A 355 -24.32 -40.96 23.72
C THR A 355 -25.19 -39.72 23.49
N PRO A 356 -26.52 -39.78 23.69
CA PRO A 356 -27.47 -38.87 23.06
C PRO A 356 -27.53 -37.48 23.70
N THR A 357 -27.72 -36.50 22.83
CA THR A 357 -28.08 -35.09 23.12
C THR A 357 -29.53 -34.98 23.61
N PRO A 358 -29.85 -34.12 24.60
CA PRO A 358 -31.21 -33.63 24.79
C PRO A 358 -31.47 -32.34 24.00
N THR A 359 -32.69 -32.33 23.45
CA THR A 359 -33.30 -31.40 22.50
C THR A 359 -33.65 -30.01 23.07
N SER A 360 -33.67 -29.04 22.16
CA SER A 360 -34.04 -27.61 22.22
C SER A 360 -35.47 -27.26 22.66
N THR A 361 -35.70 -26.00 23.07
CA THR A 361 -36.92 -25.19 22.79
C THR A 361 -36.68 -23.67 23.10
N PRO A 362 -37.50 -22.70 22.63
CA PRO A 362 -37.03 -21.46 21.98
C PRO A 362 -37.61 -20.11 22.52
N THR A 363 -37.10 -18.97 22.00
CA THR A 363 -37.77 -17.64 21.80
C THR A 363 -38.04 -16.79 23.09
N PRO A 364 -38.19 -15.42 23.13
CA PRO A 364 -38.28 -14.36 22.09
C PRO A 364 -37.35 -13.11 22.23
N THR A 365 -37.34 -12.30 21.18
CA THR A 365 -37.27 -10.81 21.16
C THR A 365 -38.62 -10.37 20.54
N PRO A 366 -39.34 -9.25 20.87
CA PRO A 366 -38.82 -7.88 21.06
C PRO A 366 -39.60 -6.96 22.05
N THR A 367 -39.10 -5.75 22.35
CA THR A 367 -39.95 -4.57 22.62
C THR A 367 -39.22 -3.27 22.27
N VAL A 368 -39.88 -2.45 21.45
CA VAL A 368 -39.55 -1.06 21.07
C VAL A 368 -40.42 -0.13 21.92
N GLU A 369 -39.88 0.99 22.38
CA GLU A 369 -40.65 2.17 22.82
C GLU A 369 -39.78 3.46 22.76
N PRO A 370 -40.33 4.69 22.82
CA PRO A 370 -40.32 5.61 21.69
C PRO A 370 -39.51 6.91 21.90
N THR A 371 -39.30 7.59 20.78
CA THR A 371 -38.81 8.97 20.61
C THR A 371 -39.60 10.02 21.40
N PRO A 372 -38.95 11.12 21.84
CA PRO A 372 -39.61 12.41 21.89
C PRO A 372 -38.96 13.44 20.95
N THR A 373 -39.84 14.06 20.17
CA THR A 373 -39.69 15.19 19.25
C THR A 373 -39.41 16.50 19.99
N LEU A 374 -38.53 17.36 19.45
CA LEU A 374 -38.63 18.82 19.61
C LEU A 374 -38.37 19.53 18.27
N LYS A 375 -39.19 20.55 18.03
CA LYS A 375 -39.36 21.40 16.83
C LYS A 375 -38.62 22.76 17.05
N PRO A 376 -38.68 23.79 16.16
CA PRO A 376 -37.51 24.42 15.54
C PRO A 376 -37.33 25.92 15.86
N GLU A 377 -36.16 26.50 15.61
CA GLU A 377 -35.95 27.97 15.51
C GLU A 377 -34.69 28.23 14.66
N THR A 378 -34.84 28.62 13.40
CA THR A 378 -34.78 29.98 12.79
C THR A 378 -33.39 30.66 12.73
N THR A 379 -33.04 31.02 11.49
CA THR A 379 -31.89 31.79 10.93
C THR A 379 -31.89 33.29 11.32
N PRO A 380 -30.81 34.08 11.08
CA PRO A 380 -30.50 34.69 9.75
C PRO A 380 -28.99 34.66 9.38
N ASP A 381 -28.61 34.42 8.12
CA ASP A 381 -28.31 35.40 7.03
C ASP A 381 -27.08 36.29 7.23
N VAL A 382 -26.03 36.08 6.41
CA VAL A 382 -25.11 37.14 5.92
C VAL A 382 -24.53 36.73 4.55
N THR A 383 -24.61 37.66 3.60
CA THR A 383 -24.16 37.63 2.19
C THR A 383 -22.66 37.99 2.02
N PRO A 384 -22.05 37.77 0.83
CA PRO A 384 -20.59 37.67 0.63
C PRO A 384 -19.92 38.98 0.15
N THR A 385 -18.59 39.03 0.19
CA THR A 385 -17.79 40.10 -0.43
C THR A 385 -16.55 39.53 -1.15
N THR A 386 -16.39 39.89 -2.43
CA THR A 386 -15.26 39.66 -3.36
C THR A 386 -14.14 40.69 -3.13
N GLU A 387 -12.83 40.39 -3.26
CA GLU A 387 -11.94 40.46 -4.46
C GLU A 387 -10.46 40.69 -3.94
N PRO A 388 -9.38 40.84 -4.76
CA PRO A 388 -8.73 39.96 -5.74
C PRO A 388 -7.25 39.60 -5.39
N THR A 389 -6.66 38.82 -6.29
CA THR A 389 -5.36 38.11 -6.33
C THR A 389 -4.12 38.97 -6.62
N THR A 390 -2.96 38.63 -6.04
CA THR A 390 -1.62 38.82 -6.64
C THR A 390 -0.70 37.64 -6.33
N THR A 391 -0.08 37.04 -7.36
CA THR A 391 0.86 35.90 -7.27
C THR A 391 2.29 36.37 -6.92
N PRO A 392 2.97 35.84 -5.89
CA PRO A 392 4.40 36.06 -5.68
C PRO A 392 5.26 34.91 -6.22
N THR A 393 6.42 35.26 -6.76
CA THR A 393 7.50 34.37 -7.19
C THR A 393 7.98 33.50 -6.02
N GLU A 394 8.02 32.17 -6.19
CA GLU A 394 8.26 31.23 -5.09
C GLU A 394 9.72 31.29 -4.59
N GLN A 395 9.92 31.81 -3.38
CA GLN A 395 11.21 31.89 -2.69
C GLN A 395 11.62 30.53 -2.09
N PRO A 396 12.92 30.27 -1.88
CA PRO A 396 13.41 29.06 -1.20
C PRO A 396 12.71 28.84 0.16
N LYS A 397 12.18 27.64 0.36
CA LYS A 397 11.41 27.30 1.57
C LYS A 397 12.36 27.00 2.74
N VAL A 398 12.25 27.75 3.83
CA VAL A 398 13.01 27.53 5.07
C VAL A 398 12.19 26.64 6.01
N GLU A 399 12.61 25.39 6.22
CA GLU A 399 12.00 24.48 7.20
C GLU A 399 12.86 24.39 8.47
N ASP A 400 12.27 24.65 9.64
CA ASP A 400 13.00 24.71 10.92
C ASP A 400 13.74 23.39 11.25
N GLY A 401 15.07 23.48 11.32
CA GLY A 401 15.97 22.36 11.58
C GLY A 401 16.25 21.44 10.39
N VAL A 402 15.81 21.80 9.18
CA VAL A 402 16.05 21.05 7.92
C VAL A 402 17.09 21.74 7.03
N GLY A 403 17.08 23.07 6.96
CA GLY A 403 17.88 23.89 6.04
C GLY A 403 16.99 24.62 5.02
N THR A 404 17.61 25.24 4.01
CA THR A 404 16.91 25.86 2.87
C THR A 404 16.90 24.92 1.68
N ILE A 405 15.74 24.74 1.06
CA ILE A 405 15.60 23.91 -0.15
C ILE A 405 15.57 24.83 -1.37
N SER A 406 16.35 24.50 -2.40
CA SER A 406 16.34 25.21 -3.68
C SER A 406 14.94 25.22 -4.31
N ALA A 407 14.64 26.23 -5.13
CA ALA A 407 13.30 26.38 -5.74
C ALA A 407 12.89 25.18 -6.61
N ASP A 408 13.85 24.55 -7.28
CA ASP A 408 13.66 23.32 -8.06
C ASP A 408 13.59 22.04 -7.20
N GLY A 409 13.81 22.16 -5.89
CA GLY A 409 13.76 21.07 -4.93
C GLY A 409 14.86 20.03 -5.07
N THR A 410 15.91 20.31 -5.85
CA THR A 410 17.01 19.36 -6.11
C THR A 410 18.09 19.39 -5.05
N THR A 411 18.23 20.52 -4.35
CA THR A 411 19.32 20.77 -3.42
C THR A 411 18.78 21.23 -2.07
N LEU A 412 19.33 20.65 -1.00
CA LEU A 412 19.13 21.08 0.37
C LEU A 412 20.43 21.69 0.89
N THR A 413 20.37 22.95 1.30
CA THR A 413 21.49 23.65 1.94
C THR A 413 21.25 23.73 3.44
N ASP A 414 22.14 23.14 4.23
CA ASP A 414 22.06 23.18 5.69
C ASP A 414 22.43 24.56 6.25
N GLU A 415 22.17 24.76 7.55
CA GLU A 415 22.52 26.00 8.28
C GLU A 415 24.03 26.35 8.23
N ASP A 416 24.89 25.37 7.97
CA ASP A 416 26.34 25.54 7.81
C ASP A 416 26.76 25.82 6.35
N GLY A 417 25.80 26.00 5.44
CA GLY A 417 26.04 26.20 4.01
C GLY A 417 26.36 24.92 3.23
N THR A 418 26.34 23.74 3.88
CA THR A 418 26.62 22.48 3.16
C THR A 418 25.45 22.10 2.28
N GLU A 419 25.73 21.86 1.00
CA GLU A 419 24.73 21.41 0.03
C GLU A 419 24.64 19.88 -0.02
N TYR A 420 23.41 19.40 -0.17
CA TYR A 420 23.06 18.00 -0.33
C TYR A 420 22.11 17.87 -1.49
N LEU A 421 22.43 16.97 -2.43
CA LEU A 421 21.50 16.62 -3.48
C LEU A 421 20.40 15.71 -2.92
N ILE A 422 19.17 15.94 -3.34
CA ILE A 422 18.02 15.17 -2.89
C ILE A 422 18.02 13.81 -3.60
N ALA A 423 18.07 12.71 -2.84
CA ALA A 423 18.35 11.35 -3.32
C ALA A 423 17.42 10.85 -4.46
N ASP A 424 16.18 11.33 -4.51
CA ASP A 424 15.17 11.01 -5.52
C ASP A 424 15.07 12.04 -6.66
N LYS A 425 15.98 13.01 -6.70
CA LYS A 425 16.14 14.00 -7.78
C LYS A 425 17.43 13.82 -8.58
N ILE A 426 18.21 12.79 -8.26
CA ILE A 426 19.50 12.48 -8.89
C ILE A 426 19.29 11.33 -9.90
N SER A 427 19.93 11.42 -11.07
CA SER A 427 20.01 10.32 -12.03
C SER A 427 21.22 9.42 -11.75
N VAL A 428 21.17 8.16 -12.22
CA VAL A 428 22.25 7.18 -11.97
C VAL A 428 23.61 7.66 -12.49
N ASP A 429 23.61 8.42 -13.58
CA ASP A 429 24.84 8.89 -14.22
C ASP A 429 25.59 9.91 -13.37
N GLN A 430 24.88 10.67 -12.52
CA GLN A 430 25.46 11.66 -11.63
C GLN A 430 26.17 11.02 -10.41
N LEU A 431 25.96 9.73 -10.13
CA LEU A 431 26.46 9.08 -8.91
C LEU A 431 27.99 8.93 -8.83
N ASN A 432 28.72 9.13 -9.93
CA ASN A 432 30.19 9.08 -9.89
C ASN A 432 30.81 10.36 -9.27
N ASP A 433 30.06 11.47 -9.25
CA ASP A 433 30.57 12.81 -8.91
C ASP A 433 29.86 13.43 -7.70
N ILE A 434 29.07 12.63 -6.97
CA ILE A 434 28.26 13.11 -5.83
C ILE A 434 28.76 12.48 -4.53
N ASP A 435 29.12 13.35 -3.59
CA ASP A 435 29.46 12.95 -2.23
C ASP A 435 28.26 13.06 -1.29
N ASN A 436 27.59 14.22 -1.24
CA ASN A 436 26.59 14.56 -0.23
C ASN A 436 25.15 14.37 -0.72
N ILE A 437 24.38 13.56 0.00
CA ILE A 437 22.99 13.22 -0.35
C ILE A 437 22.07 13.45 0.83
N ALA A 438 20.89 14.01 0.59
CA ALA A 438 19.82 14.09 1.57
C ALA A 438 18.62 13.25 1.15
N ASP A 439 18.05 12.50 2.08
CA ASP A 439 16.85 11.72 1.86
C ASP A 439 15.87 11.90 3.03
N LYS A 440 14.79 12.62 2.74
CA LYS A 440 13.70 12.85 3.69
C LYS A 440 13.00 11.54 4.09
N LYS A 441 12.96 10.51 3.22
CA LYS A 441 12.27 9.22 3.46
C LYS A 441 12.96 8.40 4.55
N THR A 442 14.28 8.30 4.49
CA THR A 442 15.06 7.68 5.58
C THR A 442 15.33 8.64 6.73
N GLY A 443 15.01 9.94 6.57
CA GLY A 443 15.25 10.98 7.54
C GLY A 443 16.73 11.28 7.76
N GLY A 444 17.58 11.00 6.76
CA GLY A 444 19.03 11.09 6.87
C GLY A 444 19.70 11.89 5.77
N LYS A 445 20.91 12.36 6.07
CA LYS A 445 21.90 12.87 5.12
C LYS A 445 23.07 11.90 5.08
N TYR A 446 23.65 11.66 3.91
CA TYR A 446 24.53 10.54 3.62
C TYR A 446 25.71 10.95 2.75
N ASN A 447 26.84 10.28 2.96
CA ASN A 447 27.96 10.29 2.02
C ASN A 447 28.04 8.99 1.27
N ILE A 448 28.20 9.03 -0.05
CA ILE A 448 28.63 7.86 -0.82
C ILE A 448 30.05 7.50 -0.39
N THR A 449 30.27 6.24 0.00
CA THR A 449 31.59 5.74 0.43
C THR A 449 32.14 4.63 -0.44
N GLY A 450 31.38 4.21 -1.44
CA GLY A 450 31.85 3.27 -2.46
C GLY A 450 30.75 2.94 -3.44
N ILE A 451 31.12 2.81 -4.71
CA ILE A 451 30.25 2.44 -5.82
C ILE A 451 30.59 1.00 -6.24
N THR A 452 29.55 0.21 -6.53
CA THR A 452 29.66 -1.12 -7.11
C THR A 452 29.11 -1.07 -8.52
N LYS A 453 29.88 -1.60 -9.49
CA LYS A 453 29.46 -1.71 -10.88
C LYS A 453 29.30 -3.18 -11.27
N LYS A 454 28.31 -3.49 -12.10
CA LYS A 454 28.14 -4.78 -12.78
C LYS A 454 28.00 -4.48 -14.28
N ASP A 455 28.82 -5.12 -15.10
CA ASP A 455 28.83 -4.92 -16.56
C ASP A 455 28.98 -3.43 -16.96
N GLY A 456 29.87 -2.71 -16.25
CA GLY A 456 30.12 -1.28 -16.45
C GLY A 456 29.06 -0.33 -15.86
N LYS A 457 27.88 -0.83 -15.44
CA LYS A 457 26.78 -0.02 -14.90
C LYS A 457 26.76 -0.02 -13.37
N ILE A 458 26.37 1.10 -12.77
CA ILE A 458 26.23 1.20 -11.30
C ILE A 458 25.10 0.30 -10.84
N SER A 459 25.40 -0.64 -9.95
CA SER A 459 24.48 -1.66 -9.43
C SER A 459 24.29 -1.59 -7.92
N GLY A 460 25.09 -0.78 -7.22
CA GLY A 460 24.99 -0.62 -5.78
C GLY A 460 26.14 0.18 -5.19
N GLY A 461 26.28 0.08 -3.88
CA GLY A 461 27.41 0.66 -3.18
C GLY A 461 27.24 0.69 -1.66
N THR A 462 28.01 1.57 -1.03
CA THR A 462 27.95 1.82 0.41
C THR A 462 27.83 3.32 0.68
N VAL A 463 27.15 3.64 1.78
CA VAL A 463 27.03 5.01 2.28
C VAL A 463 27.31 5.09 3.78
N SER A 464 27.69 6.28 4.23
CA SER A 464 27.77 6.65 5.64
C SER A 464 26.67 7.64 6.00
N PHE A 465 25.93 7.37 7.08
CA PHE A 465 24.94 8.30 7.62
C PHE A 465 25.67 9.45 8.31
N ILE A 466 25.51 10.67 7.80
CA ILE A 466 26.23 11.86 8.29
C ILE A 466 25.48 12.56 9.40
N LYS A 467 24.21 12.91 9.19
CA LYS A 467 23.37 13.65 10.14
C LYS A 467 21.88 13.45 9.80
N PRO A 468 20.94 13.68 10.74
CA PRO A 468 19.53 13.59 10.41
C PRO A 468 19.13 14.66 9.39
N TYR A 469 18.14 14.33 8.56
CA TYR A 469 17.53 15.26 7.62
C TYR A 469 16.94 16.48 8.37
N ASN A 470 16.26 16.22 9.50
CA ASN A 470 15.80 17.24 10.43
C ASN A 470 16.48 17.07 11.81
N LYS A 471 17.22 18.09 12.26
CA LYS A 471 17.93 18.08 13.57
C LYS A 471 16.99 17.93 14.78
N ASN A 472 15.72 18.28 14.62
CA ASN A 472 14.66 18.23 15.62
C ASN A 472 13.92 16.87 15.69
N CYS A 473 14.35 15.85 14.94
CA CYS A 473 13.68 14.55 14.90
C CYS A 473 13.53 13.90 16.30
N LYS A 474 12.32 13.42 16.63
CA LYS A 474 12.04 12.70 17.90
C LYS A 474 12.47 11.24 17.86
N THR A 475 12.39 10.60 16.71
CA THR A 475 12.78 9.21 16.50
C THR A 475 13.45 9.05 15.14
N LEU A 476 14.48 8.23 15.04
CA LEU A 476 15.09 7.92 13.75
C LEU A 476 15.52 6.44 13.65
N ALA A 477 15.27 5.83 12.50
CA ALA A 477 15.86 4.55 12.12
C ALA A 477 16.92 4.76 11.03
N ILE A 478 18.19 4.57 11.40
CA ILE A 478 19.27 4.41 10.42
C ILE A 478 19.06 3.05 9.78
N LYS A 479 18.44 3.04 8.59
CA LYS A 479 18.01 1.82 7.86
C LYS A 479 19.22 0.93 7.50
N ASP A 480 18.96 -0.27 6.99
CA ASP A 480 20.00 -1.19 6.52
C ASP A 480 20.61 -0.72 5.18
N THR A 481 19.76 -0.10 4.37
CA THR A 481 20.05 0.39 3.03
C THR A 481 19.30 1.69 2.76
N ILE A 482 19.74 2.42 1.74
CA ILE A 482 19.06 3.56 1.12
C ILE A 482 19.00 3.33 -0.39
N LYS A 483 18.00 3.89 -1.07
CA LYS A 483 17.97 3.97 -2.54
C LYS A 483 18.37 5.37 -2.99
N ILE A 484 19.33 5.48 -3.90
CA ILE A 484 19.78 6.72 -4.51
C ILE A 484 19.69 6.52 -6.02
N ALA A 485 18.95 7.38 -6.73
CA ALA A 485 18.68 7.22 -8.17
C ALA A 485 18.15 5.80 -8.54
N GLY A 486 17.32 5.20 -7.68
CA GLY A 486 16.80 3.84 -7.86
C GLY A 486 17.77 2.69 -7.54
N VAL A 487 19.06 2.98 -7.29
CA VAL A 487 20.08 1.99 -6.94
C VAL A 487 20.21 1.83 -5.43
N THR A 488 20.40 0.60 -4.94
CA THR A 488 20.46 0.31 -3.50
C THR A 488 21.88 0.39 -2.95
N PHE A 489 22.06 1.21 -1.91
CA PHE A 489 23.32 1.36 -1.17
C PHE A 489 23.19 0.85 0.26
N LYS A 490 24.21 0.15 0.76
CA LYS A 490 24.26 -0.32 2.15
C LYS A 490 24.71 0.80 3.08
N ILE A 491 23.98 1.03 4.17
CA ILE A 491 24.40 1.98 5.20
C ILE A 491 25.39 1.29 6.13
N ILE A 492 26.68 1.61 5.99
CA ILE A 492 27.77 0.89 6.65
C ILE A 492 28.31 1.61 7.89
N SER A 493 28.04 2.90 8.05
CA SER A 493 28.53 3.68 9.19
C SER A 493 27.60 4.82 9.61
N VAL A 494 27.76 5.23 10.86
CA VAL A 494 27.25 6.51 11.40
C VAL A 494 28.46 7.41 11.61
N SER A 495 28.49 8.57 10.97
CA SER A 495 29.61 9.50 10.97
C SER A 495 29.86 10.13 12.34
N ASP A 496 31.01 10.80 12.43
CA ASP A 496 31.35 11.57 13.61
C ASP A 496 30.37 12.74 13.79
N ASN A 497 29.98 13.01 15.04
CA ASN A 497 29.03 14.05 15.43
C ASN A 497 27.62 13.95 14.81
N ALA A 498 27.22 12.81 14.24
CA ALA A 498 26.00 12.72 13.42
C ALA A 498 24.70 13.22 14.05
N PHE A 499 24.50 12.98 15.34
CA PHE A 499 23.36 13.46 16.12
C PHE A 499 23.81 14.39 17.26
N LYS A 500 25.01 14.96 17.17
CA LYS A 500 25.55 15.79 18.24
C LYS A 500 24.58 16.93 18.51
N GLY A 501 24.06 17.00 19.74
CA GLY A 501 23.12 18.04 20.14
C GLY A 501 21.67 17.85 19.67
N CYS A 502 21.28 16.71 19.07
CA CYS A 502 19.86 16.43 18.78
C CYS A 502 19.07 16.19 20.07
N THR A 503 18.68 17.28 20.76
CA THR A 503 18.10 17.26 22.11
C THR A 503 16.70 16.68 22.16
N LYS A 504 15.96 16.72 21.03
CA LYS A 504 14.60 16.16 20.90
C LYS A 504 14.59 14.66 20.60
N LEU A 505 15.72 14.07 20.20
CA LEU A 505 15.81 12.64 19.84
C LEU A 505 15.60 11.75 21.07
N THR A 506 14.55 10.92 21.05
CA THR A 506 14.17 10.00 22.14
C THR A 506 14.50 8.54 21.84
N LYS A 507 14.51 8.15 20.56
CA LYS A 507 14.77 6.78 20.11
C LYS A 507 15.59 6.76 18.82
N VAL A 508 16.64 5.94 18.80
CA VAL A 508 17.37 5.62 17.58
C VAL A 508 17.47 4.11 17.35
N THR A 509 17.29 3.69 16.11
CA THR A 509 17.56 2.32 15.65
C THR A 509 18.73 2.34 14.67
N ILE A 510 19.72 1.49 14.89
CA ILE A 510 20.93 1.36 14.06
C ILE A 510 20.82 0.05 13.27
N GLY A 511 20.83 0.14 11.94
CA GLY A 511 20.65 -0.97 11.00
C GLY A 511 21.68 -2.09 11.11
N LYS A 512 21.36 -3.24 10.52
CA LYS A 512 22.12 -4.50 10.60
C LYS A 512 23.49 -4.42 9.93
N ASN A 513 23.61 -3.59 8.88
CA ASN A 513 24.81 -3.44 8.07
C ASN A 513 25.85 -2.48 8.68
N VAL A 514 25.48 -1.73 9.72
CA VAL A 514 26.38 -0.73 10.32
C VAL A 514 27.55 -1.41 11.02
N THR A 515 28.76 -1.06 10.58
CA THR A 515 30.01 -1.58 11.13
C THR A 515 30.74 -0.57 12.02
N LYS A 516 30.42 0.73 11.92
CA LYS A 516 31.07 1.80 12.70
C LYS A 516 30.05 2.84 13.17
N ILE A 517 30.15 3.23 14.44
CA ILE A 517 29.52 4.43 15.01
C ILE A 517 30.63 5.43 15.33
N GLY A 518 30.49 6.67 14.85
CA GLY A 518 31.50 7.72 14.92
C GLY A 518 31.77 8.28 16.32
N LYS A 519 32.84 9.07 16.42
CA LYS A 519 33.17 9.87 17.61
C LYS A 519 32.06 10.90 17.85
N ASN A 520 31.66 11.07 19.11
CA ASN A 520 30.58 11.98 19.49
C ASN A 520 29.23 11.76 18.76
N ALA A 521 28.99 10.63 18.10
CA ALA A 521 27.84 10.45 17.21
C ALA A 521 26.48 10.78 17.84
N PHE A 522 26.28 10.55 19.13
CA PHE A 522 25.06 10.90 19.89
C PHE A 522 25.37 11.80 21.09
N ASN A 523 26.49 12.54 21.05
CA ASN A 523 26.90 13.37 22.18
C ASN A 523 25.90 14.51 22.41
N GLY A 524 25.33 14.59 23.60
CA GLY A 524 24.38 15.65 23.97
C GLY A 524 22.95 15.42 23.50
N CYS A 525 22.59 14.23 23.01
CA CYS A 525 21.18 13.85 22.78
C CYS A 525 20.46 13.62 24.14
N LYS A 526 20.18 14.69 24.86
CA LYS A 526 19.71 14.65 26.27
C LYS A 526 18.43 13.81 26.46
N SER A 527 17.54 13.79 25.48
CA SER A 527 16.28 13.02 25.53
C SER A 527 16.42 11.57 25.09
N LEU A 528 17.58 11.12 24.61
CA LEU A 528 17.76 9.81 24.00
C LEU A 528 17.68 8.70 25.05
N LYS A 529 16.50 8.08 25.14
CA LYS A 529 16.15 7.03 26.10
C LYS A 529 16.28 5.62 25.52
N ASN A 530 16.10 5.45 24.21
CA ASN A 530 16.05 4.13 23.58
C ASN A 530 17.05 4.03 22.43
N VAL A 531 18.04 3.13 22.56
CA VAL A 531 19.03 2.86 21.52
C VAL A 531 18.95 1.39 21.13
N ILE A 532 18.55 1.11 19.89
CA ILE A 532 18.44 -0.24 19.36
C ILE A 532 19.58 -0.48 18.37
N VAL A 533 20.47 -1.41 18.67
CA VAL A 533 21.62 -1.75 17.81
C VAL A 533 21.34 -3.09 17.13
N LYS A 534 20.83 -3.04 15.89
CA LYS A 534 20.58 -4.23 15.05
C LYS A 534 21.86 -4.73 14.36
N ALA A 535 22.93 -3.93 14.34
CA ALA A 535 24.20 -4.26 13.72
C ALA A 535 24.71 -5.67 14.05
N THR A 536 24.85 -6.53 13.04
CA THR A 536 25.33 -7.91 13.24
C THR A 536 26.86 -7.99 13.29
N ASN A 537 27.55 -6.98 12.74
CA ASN A 537 29.01 -6.90 12.68
C ASN A 537 29.56 -5.49 13.04
N LEU A 538 29.17 -4.96 14.20
CA LEU A 538 29.68 -3.68 14.70
C LEU A 538 31.16 -3.83 15.13
N LYS A 539 32.05 -3.18 14.39
CA LYS A 539 33.50 -3.22 14.57
C LYS A 539 34.01 -2.11 15.49
N LYS A 540 33.44 -0.90 15.41
CA LYS A 540 33.93 0.27 16.17
C LYS A 540 32.79 1.15 16.68
N VAL A 541 32.93 1.63 17.92
CA VAL A 541 32.14 2.74 18.48
C VAL A 541 33.12 3.82 18.92
N GLY A 542 32.97 5.02 18.37
CA GLY A 542 33.87 6.14 18.57
C GLY A 542 33.88 6.64 20.01
N SER A 543 34.94 7.35 20.38
CA SER A 543 35.05 7.93 21.71
C SER A 543 33.92 8.94 21.95
N LYS A 544 33.40 8.97 23.18
CA LYS A 544 32.31 9.86 23.61
C LYS A 544 31.02 9.75 22.77
N ALA A 545 30.82 8.68 22.00
CA ALA A 545 29.66 8.55 21.12
C ALA A 545 28.33 8.67 21.87
N PHE A 546 28.25 8.23 23.13
CA PHE A 546 27.03 8.31 23.94
C PHE A 546 27.19 9.21 25.17
N LYS A 547 28.12 10.18 25.13
CA LYS A 547 28.29 11.15 26.21
C LYS A 547 27.02 12.03 26.31
N ASN A 548 26.60 12.36 27.53
CA ASN A 548 25.50 13.30 27.79
C ASN A 548 24.13 12.91 27.15
N ILE A 549 23.87 11.61 26.96
CA ILE A 549 22.52 11.11 26.65
C ILE A 549 21.71 10.91 27.95
N ASN A 550 20.42 10.53 27.83
CA ASN A 550 19.58 10.28 28.99
C ASN A 550 20.22 9.28 29.97
N SER A 551 20.30 9.63 31.25
CA SER A 551 21.00 8.83 32.26
C SER A 551 20.42 7.42 32.45
N LYS A 552 19.14 7.21 32.14
CA LYS A 552 18.41 5.93 32.20
C LYS A 552 18.28 5.25 30.84
N ALA A 553 19.11 5.61 29.85
CA ALA A 553 19.02 5.07 28.50
C ALA A 553 19.04 3.52 28.48
N LYS A 554 18.18 2.93 27.66
CA LYS A 554 18.08 1.49 27.42
C LYS A 554 18.71 1.15 26.07
N PHE A 555 19.74 0.32 26.10
CA PHE A 555 20.41 -0.24 24.94
C PHE A 555 19.90 -1.66 24.67
N LYS A 556 19.22 -1.86 23.54
CA LYS A 556 18.86 -3.19 23.01
C LYS A 556 19.96 -3.63 22.04
N LEU A 557 20.68 -4.71 22.36
CA LEU A 557 21.88 -5.13 21.63
C LEU A 557 21.70 -6.52 21.02
N TYR A 558 22.26 -6.72 19.82
CA TYR A 558 22.23 -8.01 19.14
C TYR A 558 22.70 -9.17 20.03
N LYS A 559 21.80 -10.15 20.27
CA LYS A 559 22.02 -11.25 21.23
C LYS A 559 23.37 -11.97 21.08
N LYS A 560 23.79 -12.29 19.85
CA LYS A 560 25.02 -13.06 19.58
C LYS A 560 26.32 -12.31 19.91
N LYS A 561 26.30 -10.97 19.99
CA LYS A 561 27.49 -10.13 20.28
C LYS A 561 27.28 -9.21 21.50
N PHE A 562 26.32 -9.55 22.36
CA PHE A 562 25.86 -8.72 23.49
C PHE A 562 27.02 -8.21 24.36
N SER A 563 27.88 -9.10 24.87
CA SER A 563 28.99 -8.73 25.76
C SER A 563 30.00 -7.79 25.09
N LYS A 564 30.35 -8.07 23.82
CA LYS A 564 31.26 -7.24 23.02
C LYS A 564 30.69 -5.84 22.84
N TYR A 565 29.45 -5.72 22.40
CA TYR A 565 28.81 -4.43 22.13
C TYR A 565 28.59 -3.62 23.41
N LYS A 566 28.17 -4.27 24.51
CA LYS A 566 28.05 -3.65 25.82
C LYS A 566 29.39 -3.02 26.26
N LYS A 567 30.51 -3.74 26.10
CA LYS A 567 31.86 -3.23 26.41
C LYS A 567 32.22 -2.01 25.56
N MET A 568 31.97 -2.07 24.24
CA MET A 568 32.24 -0.97 23.32
C MET A 568 31.42 0.29 23.66
N ILE A 569 30.12 0.13 23.92
CA ILE A 569 29.21 1.23 24.25
C ILE A 569 29.57 1.89 25.59
N LYS A 570 29.95 1.10 26.60
CA LYS A 570 30.47 1.62 27.87
C LYS A 570 31.75 2.46 27.68
N LYS A 571 32.71 1.95 26.89
CA LYS A 571 33.94 2.70 26.54
C LYS A 571 33.62 4.01 25.80
N ALA A 572 32.54 4.03 25.02
CA ALA A 572 32.03 5.20 24.34
C ALA A 572 31.24 6.19 25.22
N LYS A 573 31.43 6.14 26.54
CA LYS A 573 30.87 7.05 27.55
C LYS A 573 29.34 7.01 27.68
N ALA A 574 28.72 5.85 27.43
CA ALA A 574 27.33 5.64 27.81
C ALA A 574 27.13 5.81 29.34
N PRO A 575 25.96 6.28 29.81
CA PRO A 575 25.71 6.56 31.21
C PRO A 575 25.90 5.35 32.13
N LYS A 576 26.41 5.56 33.35
CA LYS A 576 26.60 4.49 34.34
C LYS A 576 25.28 3.76 34.69
N LYS A 577 24.16 4.48 34.71
CA LYS A 577 22.81 3.98 35.04
C LYS A 577 22.05 3.41 33.81
N ALA A 578 22.69 3.29 32.66
CA ALA A 578 22.07 2.75 31.46
C ALA A 578 21.73 1.26 31.59
N LYS A 579 20.58 0.85 31.06
CA LYS A 579 20.13 -0.55 31.02
C LYS A 579 20.57 -1.20 29.70
N TYR A 580 21.00 -2.46 29.75
CA TYR A 580 21.41 -3.22 28.57
C TYR A 580 20.60 -4.52 28.49
N VAL A 581 19.90 -4.75 27.38
CA VAL A 581 19.07 -5.94 27.16
C VAL A 581 19.40 -6.61 25.83
N LYS A 582 19.25 -7.93 25.77
CA LYS A 582 19.39 -8.69 24.53
C LYS A 582 18.22 -8.36 23.60
N LYS A 583 18.53 -8.23 22.31
CA LYS A 583 17.60 -8.03 21.21
C LYS A 583 17.56 -9.27 20.34
#